data_AF-A0A840RPE6-F1
#
_entry.id   AF-A0A840RPE6-F1
#
_cell.length_a   1.000
_cell.length_b   1.000
_cell.length_c   1.000
_cell.angle_alpha   90.00
_cell.angle_beta   90.00
_cell.angle_gamma   90.00
#
_symmetry.space_group_name_H-M   'P 1'
#
loop_
_entity.id
_entity.type
_entity.pdbx_description
1 polymer ?
#
loop_
_entity_poly.entity_id
_entity_poly.type
_entity_poly.pdbx_seq_one_letter_code
_entity_poly.pdbx_strand_id
1 'polypeptide(L)' 'MAYEGLFVKTAAAFEKAGETLFANEIRLRDLLSTGGESTNPTTLAEYQAVISEISILRNAQSSTVKTLKDIDATIVANFR' A
#
# COMPACT_ATOMS: atom_id res chain seq x y z
N MET A 1 6.08 24.98 3.79
CA MET A 1 5.92 23.60 3.29
C MET A 1 7.30 22.99 3.20
N ALA A 2 7.58 21.93 3.94
CA ALA A 2 8.86 21.22 3.83
C ALA A 2 8.95 20.56 2.44
N TYR A 3 10.12 20.60 1.81
CA TYR A 3 10.34 19.92 0.53
C TYR A 3 10.29 18.41 0.74
N GLU A 4 9.41 17.72 0.02
CA GLU A 4 9.38 16.25 -0.04
C GLU A 4 10.13 15.76 -1.28
N GLY A 5 11.10 14.86 -1.07
CA GLY A 5 11.86 14.22 -2.14
C GLY A 5 11.00 13.31 -3.01
N LEU A 6 11.48 13.01 -4.23
CA LEU A 6 10.74 12.21 -5.23
C LEU A 6 10.26 10.86 -4.68
N PHE A 7 11.10 10.15 -3.92
CA PHE A 7 10.73 8.86 -3.34
C PHE A 7 9.57 8.97 -2.35
N VAL A 8 9.56 10.04 -1.53
CA VAL A 8 8.49 10.30 -0.55
C VAL A 8 7.19 10.60 -1.27
N LYS A 9 7.23 11.45 -2.31
CA LYS A 9 6.05 11.77 -3.13
C LYS A 9 5.49 10.55 -3.83
N THR A 10 6.37 9.69 -4.36
CA THR A 10 5.95 8.45 -5.03
C THR A 10 5.29 7.51 -4.04
N ALA A 11 5.90 7.29 -2.87
CA ALA A 11 5.31 6.48 -1.82
C ALA A 11 3.95 7.04 -1.34
N ALA A 12 3.84 8.36 -1.14
CA ALA A 12 2.61 9.04 -0.73
C ALA A 12 1.49 8.92 -1.78
N ALA A 13 1.82 8.91 -3.06
CA ALA A 13 0.84 8.68 -4.13
C ALA A 13 0.23 7.27 -4.05
N PHE A 14 1.03 6.25 -3.73
CA PHE A 14 0.53 4.89 -3.47
C PHE A 14 -0.36 4.83 -2.23
N GLU A 15 0.01 5.51 -1.14
CA GLU A 15 -0.85 5.59 0.05
C GLU A 15 -2.20 6.21 -0.28
N LYS A 16 -2.19 7.34 -1.00
CA LYS A 16 -3.40 8.04 -1.41
C LYS A 16 -4.28 7.18 -2.33
N ALA A 17 -3.67 6.47 -3.27
CA ALA A 17 -4.42 5.56 -4.15
C ALA A 17 -5.02 4.37 -3.38
N GLY A 18 -4.34 3.92 -2.32
CA GLY A 18 -4.78 2.83 -1.45
C GLY A 18 -5.74 3.25 -0.32
N GLU A 19 -6.05 4.53 -0.13
CA GLU A 19 -6.86 5.02 1.00
C GLU A 19 -8.18 4.26 1.17
N THR A 20 -8.93 4.10 0.07
CA THR A 20 -10.21 3.36 0.10
C THR A 20 -10.00 1.88 0.46
N LEU A 21 -8.92 1.27 -0.02
CA LEU A 21 -8.59 -0.12 0.25
C LEU A 21 -8.23 -0.33 1.73
N PHE A 22 -7.45 0.58 2.31
CA PHE A 22 -7.11 0.56 3.74
C PHE A 22 -8.33 0.85 4.61
N ALA A 23 -9.19 1.79 4.21
CA ALA A 23 -10.45 2.05 4.92
C ALA A 23 -11.37 0.81 4.91
N ASN A 24 -11.43 0.09 3.79
CA ASN A 24 -12.19 -1.16 3.68
C ASN A 24 -11.62 -2.26 4.57
N GLU A 25 -10.29 -2.37 4.64
CA GLU A 25 -9.61 -3.32 5.52
C GLU A 25 -9.95 -3.08 7.00
N ILE A 26 -9.85 -1.83 7.45
CA ILE A 26 -10.21 -1.45 8.83
C ILE A 26 -11.69 -1.75 9.10
N ARG A 27 -12.58 -1.39 8.18
CA ARG A 27 -14.03 -1.66 8.30
C ARG A 27 -14.32 -3.15 8.43
N LEU A 28 -13.75 -3.97 7.55
CA LEU A 28 -13.96 -5.42 7.56
C LEU A 28 -13.36 -6.08 8.81
N ARG A 29 -12.19 -5.63 9.24
CA ARG A 29 -11.56 -6.06 10.50
C ARG A 29 -12.44 -5.76 11.70
N ASP A 30 -13.03 -4.56 11.76
CA ASP A 30 -13.93 -4.16 12.85
C ASP A 30 -15.20 -5.02 12.87
N LEU A 31 -15.83 -5.23 11.71
CA LEU A 31 -16.98 -6.11 11.56
C LEU A 31 -16.68 -7.54 12.04
N LEU A 32 -15.54 -8.10 11.64
CA LEU A 32 -15.10 -9.43 12.07
C LEU A 32 -14.79 -9.51 13.58
N SER A 33 -14.44 -8.38 14.20
CA SER A 33 -14.12 -8.30 15.64
C SER A 33 -15.38 -8.24 16.50
N THR A 34 -16.48 -7.68 15.97
CA THR A 34 -17.80 -7.72 16.60
C THR A 34 -18.47 -9.05 16.27
N GLY A 35 -18.63 -9.93 17.27
CA GLY A 35 -18.92 -11.37 17.09
C GLY A 35 -20.12 -11.80 16.24
N GLY A 36 -20.98 -10.89 15.74
CA GLY A 36 -22.08 -11.22 14.83
C GLY A 36 -21.62 -11.57 13.41
N GLU A 37 -20.54 -10.96 12.92
CA GLU A 37 -20.02 -11.16 11.54
C GLU A 37 -18.71 -11.98 11.51
N SER A 38 -18.13 -12.27 12.68
CA SER A 38 -16.88 -13.04 12.86
C SER A 38 -16.83 -14.36 12.09
N THR A 39 -17.98 -15.00 11.88
CA THR A 39 -18.11 -16.31 11.24
C THR A 39 -18.78 -16.23 9.86
N ASN A 40 -19.09 -15.03 9.37
CA ASN A 40 -19.74 -14.87 8.07
C ASN A 40 -18.72 -15.17 6.96
N PRO A 41 -18.93 -16.22 6.14
CA PRO A 41 -17.99 -16.61 5.09
C PRO A 41 -17.82 -15.52 4.02
N THR A 42 -18.83 -14.68 3.79
CA THR A 42 -18.76 -13.57 2.84
C THR A 42 -17.81 -12.50 3.34
N THR A 43 -17.97 -12.05 4.60
CA THR A 43 -17.12 -11.04 5.24
C THR A 43 -15.67 -11.50 5.33
N LEU A 44 -15.44 -12.80 5.60
CA LEU A 44 -14.11 -13.40 5.60
C LEU A 44 -13.48 -13.42 4.21
N ALA A 45 -14.23 -13.81 3.17
CA ALA A 45 -13.72 -13.82 1.80
C ALA A 45 -13.36 -12.42 1.30
N GLU A 46 -14.21 -11.42 1.58
CA GLU A 46 -13.93 -10.01 1.27
C GLU A 46 -12.69 -9.51 1.99
N TYR A 47 -12.54 -9.81 3.29
CA TYR A 47 -11.37 -9.42 4.06
C TYR A 47 -10.09 -10.05 3.50
N GLN A 48 -10.12 -11.33 3.12
CA GLN A 48 -8.97 -12.00 2.50
C GLN A 48 -8.61 -11.39 1.14
N ALA A 49 -9.61 -11.03 0.32
CA ALA A 49 -9.39 -10.36 -0.96
C ALA A 49 -8.70 -8.99 -0.75
N VAL A 50 -9.22 -8.18 0.18
CA VAL A 50 -8.66 -6.86 0.51
C VAL A 50 -7.22 -6.97 1.02
N ILE A 51 -6.92 -7.93 1.91
CA ILE A 51 -5.55 -8.14 2.41
C ILE A 51 -4.59 -8.55 1.28
N SER A 52 -5.05 -9.39 0.35
CA SER A 52 -4.26 -9.77 -0.83
C SER A 52 -3.95 -8.56 -1.72
N GLU A 53 -4.96 -7.72 -1.98
CA GLU A 53 -4.79 -6.48 -2.74
C GLU A 53 -3.83 -5.50 -2.04
N ILE A 54 -3.91 -5.35 -0.72
CA ILE A 54 -2.99 -4.53 0.07
C ILE A 54 -1.56 -5.04 -0.09
N SER A 55 -1.36 -6.35 -0.03
CA SER A 55 -0.04 -6.97 -0.23
C SER A 55 0.52 -6.63 -1.61
N ILE A 56 -0.29 -6.74 -2.66
CA ILE A 56 0.08 -6.36 -4.04
C ILE A 56 0.47 -4.88 -4.10
N LEU A 57 -0.35 -3.99 -3.52
CA LEU A 57 -0.10 -2.55 -3.52
C LEU A 57 1.21 -2.20 -2.79
N ARG A 58 1.50 -2.82 -1.64
CA ARG A 58 2.74 -2.61 -0.87
C ARG A 58 3.98 -3.11 -1.63
N ASN A 59 3.87 -4.26 -2.31
CA ASN A 59 4.93 -4.78 -3.16
C ASN A 59 5.17 -3.88 -4.38
N ALA A 60 4.11 -3.37 -5.00
CA ALA A 60 4.19 -2.41 -6.11
C ALA A 60 4.83 -1.08 -5.68
N GLN A 61 4.43 -0.55 -4.51
CA GLN A 61 4.99 0.68 -3.93
C GLN A 61 6.50 0.56 -3.71
N SER A 62 6.93 -0.49 -2.98
CA SER A 62 8.34 -0.69 -2.65
C SER A 62 9.22 -0.97 -3.87
N SER A 63 8.73 -1.79 -4.82
CA SER A 63 9.45 -2.05 -6.07
C SER A 63 9.59 -0.79 -6.94
N THR A 64 8.55 0.04 -7.03
CA THR A 64 8.61 1.31 -7.78
C THR A 64 9.63 2.28 -7.17
N VAL A 65 9.59 2.47 -5.85
CA VAL A 65 10.55 3.34 -5.14
C VAL A 65 11.98 2.81 -5.31
N LYS A 66 12.17 1.48 -5.28
CA LYS A 66 13.47 0.87 -5.54
C LYS A 66 13.96 1.16 -6.96
N THR A 67 13.11 1.00 -7.98
CA THR A 67 13.48 1.28 -9.37
C THR A 67 13.93 2.73 -9.55
N LEU A 68 13.20 3.70 -8.97
CA LEU A 68 13.60 5.11 -9.01
C LEU A 68 14.97 5.33 -8.34
N LYS A 69 15.19 4.71 -7.17
CA LYS A 69 16.48 4.77 -6.47
C LYS A 69 17.62 4.20 -7.32
N ASP A 70 17.40 3.08 -8.00
CA ASP A 70 18.43 2.45 -8.82
C ASP A 70 18.77 3.30 -10.07
N ILE A 71 17.77 3.98 -10.65
CA ILE A 71 17.96 4.95 -11.73
C ILE A 71 18.81 6.12 -11.22
N ASP A 72 18.46 6.73 -10.10
CA ASP A 72 19.22 7.85 -9.52
C ASP A 72 20.66 7.45 -9.19
N ALA A 73 20.86 6.25 -8.62
CA ALA A 73 22.19 5.72 -8.35
C ALA A 73 23.02 5.55 -9.64
N THR A 74 22.40 5.09 -10.73
CA THR A 74 23.04 4.96 -12.05
C THR A 74 23.43 6.32 -12.62
N ILE A 75 22.53 7.31 -12.53
CA ILE A 75 22.79 8.69 -12.98
C ILE A 75 24.01 9.23 -12.22
N VAL A 76 24.01 9.16 -10.89
CA VAL A 76 25.12 9.65 -10.05
C VAL A 76 26.42 8.92 -10.34
N ALA A 77 26.38 7.60 -10.58
CA ALA A 77 27.57 6.82 -10.92
C ALA A 77 28.21 7.28 -12.24
N ASN A 78 27.44 7.70 -13.23
CA ASN A 78 27.95 8.24 -14.50
C ASN A 78 28.59 9.64 -14.38
N PHE A 79 28.36 10.34 -13.27
CA PHE A 79 28.98 11.64 -12.96
C PHE A 79 30.16 11.53 -11.99
N ARG A 80 30.58 10.32 -11.61
CA ARG A 80 31.84 10.07 -10.88
C ARG A 80 33.02 10.03 -11.84
#